data_AF-A0A7S1KD08-F1
#
_entry.id   AF-A0A7S1KD08-F1
#
_cell.length_a   1.000
_cell.length_b   1.000
_cell.length_c   1.000
_cell.angle_alpha   90.00
_cell.angle_beta   90.00
_cell.angle_gamma   90.00
#
_symmetry.space_group_name_H-M   'P 1'
#
loop_
_entity.id
_entity.type
_entity.pdbx_description
1 polymer ?
#
loop_
_entity_poly.entity_id
_entity_poly.type
_entity_poly.pdbx_seq_one_letter_code
_entity_poly.pdbx_strand_id
1 'polypeptide(L)'
;MKSAFRSLRDLSSGGRGTVFPIASNGMACNDLICHLSFFLVLSYCACGFRLHRSHSARPWLTRTHQAPAAFTATQQQQQQQQLIPSRPHPERIVISGGGPTGLATAIMLARRGYRDITVLERMDEAEYLAEKDRTYVLGVFPRGRNALSSIGVDVDRMDREGVPEYMSNVTTLKPSDWSPFLVATKPSNVTALKRQSLVRMLYDHIHSDSGLSDAIHVVLGAEVATVDKPSSECVRVIYRDTRSGKEKMIDADLVIGCDGVNSKVVESMKRLDKTFRIHCLSNISSLAGVNDVRYKMLCLPSDLTVDYQPSSQPGPREKLRFLPSTVIILLSALRNRKLPFRLTSFGGPANQERVVLVLCTKDHPILGCNTGEEVLRCLEGNLPFVRNLREIVPMAEAELFAKRKIGRFSLPRYASTCHHGSRVLLMGDAIHSFPADIGQGVSSSLEDVQILSTILDATNDDWREALPRFTKERQPDCRALAVLSHRYKNVAREWTPAAYKLKLFADLLIKRLLSRLFPFAFSPSVMTSLTRADIKYSEMLRRDNATRRRIWAVGVVLAALLVRLVAPVVVTGAAGGLLGKMATF
;
A
#
# COMPACT_ATOMS: atom_id res chain seq x y z
N MET A 1 -2.97 1.63 -42.77
CA MET A 1 -4.39 1.48 -42.34
C MET A 1 -5.37 1.29 -43.52
N LYS A 2 -4.91 0.78 -44.68
CA LYS A 2 -5.76 0.37 -45.83
C LYS A 2 -5.49 -1.09 -46.31
N SER A 3 -4.75 -1.90 -45.56
CA SER A 3 -4.49 -3.32 -45.92
C SER A 3 -5.13 -4.35 -44.97
N ALA A 4 -5.96 -3.94 -44.01
CA ALA A 4 -6.51 -4.84 -42.98
C ALA A 4 -8.00 -5.24 -43.20
N PHE A 5 -8.60 -4.91 -44.35
CA PHE A 5 -10.05 -5.12 -44.58
C PHE A 5 -10.39 -6.19 -45.64
N ARG A 6 -9.46 -7.08 -45.99
CA ARG A 6 -9.65 -8.09 -47.06
C ARG A 6 -9.63 -9.56 -46.66
N SER A 7 -9.69 -9.92 -45.37
CA SER A 7 -9.60 -11.33 -44.95
C SER A 7 -10.70 -11.82 -43.99
N LEU A 8 -11.92 -11.26 -44.07
CA LEU A 8 -13.08 -11.71 -43.28
C LEU A 8 -14.32 -11.95 -44.16
N ARG A 9 -14.13 -12.42 -45.40
CA ARG A 9 -15.25 -12.77 -46.30
C ARG A 9 -15.31 -14.26 -46.69
N ASP A 10 -14.35 -15.07 -46.25
CA ASP A 10 -14.38 -16.52 -46.47
C ASP A 10 -14.43 -17.24 -45.13
N LEU A 11 -15.64 -17.51 -44.62
CA LEU A 11 -15.97 -18.56 -43.64
C LEU A 11 -17.49 -18.51 -43.35
N SER A 12 -18.30 -18.62 -44.40
CA SER A 12 -19.73 -18.89 -44.30
C SER A 12 -20.15 -19.89 -45.38
N SER A 13 -19.79 -21.16 -45.23
CA SER A 13 -20.52 -22.26 -45.86
C SER A 13 -20.20 -23.59 -45.15
N GLY A 14 -21.26 -24.32 -44.77
CA GLY A 14 -21.22 -25.66 -44.19
C GLY A 14 -21.32 -25.66 -42.65
N GLY A 15 -22.36 -26.13 -41.98
CA GLY A 15 -23.53 -26.91 -42.37
C GLY A 15 -23.76 -28.02 -41.33
N ARG A 16 -24.98 -28.05 -40.75
CA ARG A 16 -25.60 -29.10 -39.88
C ARG A 16 -25.04 -29.19 -38.46
N GLY A 17 -25.82 -29.26 -37.39
CA GLY A 17 -27.27 -29.35 -37.20
C GLY A 17 -27.53 -30.20 -35.96
N THR A 18 -28.23 -29.67 -34.95
CA THR A 18 -29.00 -30.45 -33.96
C THR A 18 -30.00 -29.53 -33.28
N VAL A 19 -31.26 -29.90 -33.42
CA VAL A 19 -32.50 -29.29 -32.94
C VAL A 19 -32.81 -29.81 -31.53
N PHE A 20 -33.31 -28.97 -30.62
CA PHE A 20 -34.27 -29.31 -29.54
C PHE A 20 -34.83 -28.01 -28.91
N PRO A 21 -36.01 -28.03 -28.27
CA PRO A 21 -37.15 -27.23 -28.70
C PRO A 21 -37.40 -25.97 -27.85
N ILE A 22 -38.07 -25.02 -28.49
CA ILE A 22 -38.63 -23.81 -27.90
C ILE A 22 -39.91 -24.19 -27.15
N ALA A 23 -39.91 -23.99 -25.83
CA ALA A 23 -41.14 -23.91 -25.04
C ALA A 23 -41.54 -22.44 -24.90
N SER A 24 -42.61 -22.09 -25.59
CA SER A 24 -43.35 -20.84 -25.48
C SER A 24 -44.11 -20.76 -24.16
N ASN A 25 -43.98 -19.62 -23.46
CA ASN A 25 -44.97 -18.94 -22.62
C ASN A 25 -44.24 -17.68 -22.10
N GLY A 26 -44.52 -16.46 -22.51
CA GLY A 26 -45.83 -15.82 -22.57
C GLY A 26 -45.94 -14.83 -21.41
N MET A 27 -45.18 -13.72 -21.44
CA MET A 27 -45.44 -12.55 -20.61
C MET A 27 -45.13 -11.27 -21.39
N ALA A 28 -46.05 -10.33 -21.26
CA ALA A 28 -46.34 -9.25 -22.18
C ALA A 28 -45.24 -8.19 -22.31
N CYS A 29 -45.18 -7.61 -23.52
CA CYS A 29 -44.60 -6.32 -23.82
C CYS A 29 -45.16 -5.24 -22.89
N ASN A 30 -44.27 -4.40 -22.35
CA ASN A 30 -44.40 -2.95 -22.39
C ASN A 30 -43.01 -2.30 -22.28
N ASP A 31 -42.64 -1.68 -23.41
CA ASP A 31 -41.83 -0.48 -23.57
C ASP A 31 -40.35 -0.48 -23.14
N LEU A 32 -39.56 -1.06 -24.04
CA LEU A 32 -38.24 -0.57 -24.40
C LEU A 32 -38.41 0.49 -25.50
N ILE A 33 -38.05 1.75 -25.25
CA ILE A 33 -37.44 2.72 -26.20
C ILE A 33 -37.25 4.09 -25.51
N CYS A 34 -36.01 4.57 -25.52
CA CYS A 34 -35.57 5.98 -25.39
C CYS A 34 -35.68 6.71 -24.04
N HIS A 35 -34.60 6.66 -23.23
CA HIS A 35 -33.71 7.83 -23.00
C HIS A 35 -32.59 7.46 -21.99
N LEU A 36 -31.53 6.87 -22.53
CA LEU A 36 -30.24 6.71 -21.86
C LEU A 36 -29.28 7.71 -22.51
N SER A 37 -29.02 8.86 -21.86
CA SER A 37 -27.92 9.77 -22.25
C SER A 37 -27.74 10.93 -21.26
N PHE A 38 -26.50 11.13 -20.82
CA PHE A 38 -25.91 12.39 -20.33
C PHE A 38 -26.28 12.94 -18.93
N PHE A 39 -25.81 12.28 -17.86
CA PHE A 39 -25.51 12.99 -16.59
C PHE A 39 -24.25 12.53 -15.83
N LEU A 40 -23.49 11.56 -16.34
CA LEU A 40 -22.36 10.95 -15.61
C LEU A 40 -20.99 11.65 -15.79
N VAL A 41 -20.86 12.64 -16.67
CA VAL A 41 -19.59 13.38 -16.87
C VAL A 41 -19.46 14.59 -15.92
N LEU A 42 -20.58 15.17 -15.47
CA LEU A 42 -20.56 16.36 -14.61
C LEU A 42 -20.32 16.05 -13.12
N SER A 43 -20.77 14.89 -12.62
CA SER A 43 -20.45 14.47 -11.24
C SER A 43 -18.99 14.04 -11.04
N TYR A 44 -18.20 13.90 -12.12
CA TYR A 44 -16.76 13.71 -12.02
C TYR A 44 -16.01 15.00 -11.63
N CYS A 45 -16.67 16.16 -11.73
CA CYS A 45 -16.04 17.49 -11.64
C CYS A 45 -16.34 18.30 -10.37
N ALA A 46 -17.28 17.90 -9.52
CA ALA A 46 -17.69 18.68 -8.35
C ALA A 46 -17.42 17.97 -7.02
N CYS A 47 -16.15 17.64 -6.72
CA CYS A 47 -15.73 17.47 -5.33
C CYS A 47 -14.22 17.66 -5.20
N GLY A 48 -13.82 18.85 -4.75
CA GLY A 48 -12.44 19.14 -4.35
C GLY A 48 -11.95 20.48 -4.84
N PHE A 49 -12.50 21.60 -4.34
CA PHE A 49 -11.78 22.86 -4.12
C PHE A 49 -12.70 23.83 -3.34
N ARG A 50 -12.65 23.81 -2.00
CA ARG A 50 -13.00 25.01 -1.21
C ARG A 50 -11.69 25.74 -0.93
N LEU A 51 -11.40 26.73 -1.77
CA LEU A 51 -10.45 27.79 -1.47
C LEU A 51 -11.18 28.82 -0.62
N HIS A 52 -10.84 28.93 0.66
CA HIS A 52 -11.18 30.12 1.43
C HIS A 52 -10.27 31.25 0.96
N ARG A 53 -10.78 32.14 0.11
CA ARG A 53 -10.22 33.48 -0.12
C ARG A 53 -11.09 34.46 0.66
N SER A 54 -10.55 35.02 1.74
CA SER A 54 -11.09 36.24 2.33
C SER A 54 -10.48 37.44 1.59
N HIS A 55 -11.30 38.19 0.86
CA HIS A 55 -10.97 39.54 0.42
C HIS A 55 -11.85 40.51 1.21
N SER A 56 -11.21 41.37 2.00
CA SER A 56 -11.72 42.70 2.30
C SER A 56 -10.67 43.69 1.77
N ALA A 57 -11.10 44.52 0.83
CA ALA A 57 -10.32 45.62 0.26
C ALA A 57 -10.76 46.92 0.91
N ARG A 58 -9.82 47.80 1.28
CA ARG A 58 -9.98 49.26 1.57
C ARG A 58 -8.60 49.94 1.61
N PRO A 59 -8.49 51.28 1.40
CA PRO A 59 -7.81 51.84 0.23
C PRO A 59 -6.45 52.50 0.52
N TRP A 60 -5.81 52.87 -0.59
CA TRP A 60 -4.56 53.59 -0.78
C TRP A 60 -4.34 54.78 0.17
N LEU A 61 -3.21 54.77 0.88
CA LEU A 61 -2.53 55.94 1.43
C LEU A 61 -1.03 55.78 1.20
N THR A 62 -0.46 56.75 0.50
CA THR A 62 0.94 56.92 0.14
C THR A 62 1.83 57.08 1.37
N ARG A 63 2.91 56.28 1.49
CA ARG A 63 4.05 56.59 2.36
C ARG A 63 5.36 56.10 1.74
N THR A 64 6.12 57.10 1.29
CA THR A 64 7.59 57.20 1.17
C THR A 64 8.43 55.93 1.27
N HIS A 65 9.18 55.65 0.20
CA HIS A 65 10.29 54.71 0.14
C HIS A 65 11.33 54.97 1.24
N GLN A 66 11.53 53.99 2.12
CA GLN A 66 12.82 53.74 2.77
C GLN A 66 13.27 52.33 2.40
N ALA A 67 14.47 52.24 1.83
CA ALA A 67 15.09 51.00 1.43
C ALA A 67 15.34 50.09 2.67
N PRO A 68 15.14 48.77 2.57
CA PRO A 68 15.54 47.87 3.65
C PRO A 68 17.07 47.79 3.70
N ALA A 69 17.60 48.03 4.90
CA ALA A 69 19.02 47.90 5.21
C ALA A 69 19.55 46.51 4.85
N ALA A 70 20.71 46.49 4.20
CA ALA A 70 21.43 45.27 3.86
C ALA A 70 21.74 44.47 5.14
N PHE A 71 21.12 43.29 5.25
CA PHE A 71 21.58 42.26 6.17
C PHE A 71 22.93 41.77 5.65
N THR A 72 24.00 42.15 6.35
CA THR A 72 25.38 41.85 5.97
C THR A 72 25.66 40.35 6.06
N ALA A 73 26.31 39.83 5.02
CA ALA A 73 26.74 38.43 4.85
C ALA A 73 27.62 37.88 5.99
N THR A 74 28.05 38.74 6.91
CA THR A 74 28.93 38.43 8.03
C THR A 74 28.23 37.62 9.14
N GLN A 75 26.91 37.71 9.30
CA GLN A 75 26.19 36.92 10.32
C GLN A 75 25.89 35.46 9.91
N GLN A 76 25.85 35.15 8.60
CA GLN A 76 25.74 33.76 8.14
C GLN A 76 27.07 32.99 8.24
N GLN A 77 28.21 33.68 8.21
CA GLN A 77 29.52 33.06 8.37
C GLN A 77 29.85 32.70 9.83
N GLN A 78 29.30 33.42 10.81
CA GLN A 78 29.55 33.13 12.24
C GLN A 78 28.75 31.94 12.80
N GLN A 79 27.68 31.49 12.13
CA GLN A 79 26.98 30.25 12.49
C GLN A 79 27.59 28.98 11.85
N GLN A 80 28.58 29.15 10.95
CA GLN A 80 29.28 28.05 10.27
C GLN A 80 30.63 27.68 10.92
N GLN A 81 31.06 28.37 11.97
CA GLN A 81 32.34 28.12 12.63
C GLN A 81 32.16 27.50 14.03
N GLN A 82 31.87 26.21 14.05
CA GLN A 82 32.31 25.25 15.09
C GLN A 82 32.03 23.81 14.62
N LEU A 83 32.53 23.47 13.42
CA LEU A 83 32.59 22.09 12.95
C LEU A 83 33.97 21.52 13.31
N ILE A 84 34.09 21.03 14.54
CA ILE A 84 35.18 20.13 14.93
C ILE A 84 34.95 18.82 14.13
N PRO A 85 35.97 18.23 13.49
CA PRO A 85 35.76 17.10 12.60
C PRO A 85 35.39 15.84 13.39
N SER A 86 34.09 15.55 13.42
CA SER A 86 33.60 14.19 13.69
C SER A 86 34.22 13.22 12.68
N ARG A 87 34.62 12.01 13.14
CA ARG A 87 35.21 10.98 12.27
C ARG A 87 34.29 10.75 11.05
N PRO A 88 34.81 10.72 9.80
CA PRO A 88 34.00 10.53 8.60
C PRO A 88 33.32 9.16 8.57
N HIS A 89 33.93 8.16 9.20
CA HIS A 89 33.44 6.79 9.26
C HIS A 89 33.05 6.42 10.70
N PRO A 90 31.78 6.03 10.95
CA PRO A 90 31.36 5.51 12.24
C PRO A 90 31.99 4.14 12.46
N GLU A 91 32.61 3.94 13.62
CA GLU A 91 33.15 2.63 14.00
C GLU A 91 32.03 1.78 14.59
N ARG A 92 31.26 2.36 15.52
CA ARG A 92 30.15 1.68 16.19
C ARG A 92 28.79 2.15 15.69
N ILE A 93 28.01 1.24 15.16
CA ILE A 93 26.68 1.50 14.60
C ILE A 93 25.62 0.76 15.41
N VAL A 94 24.58 1.48 15.84
CA VAL A 94 23.41 0.88 16.50
C VAL A 94 22.19 1.00 15.59
N ILE A 95 21.52 -0.12 15.33
CA ILE A 95 20.29 -0.20 14.55
C ILE A 95 19.15 -0.53 15.51
N SER A 96 18.16 0.36 15.61
CA SER A 96 16.93 0.10 16.38
C SER A 96 15.94 -0.68 15.51
N GLY A 97 15.63 -1.93 15.89
CA GLY A 97 14.65 -2.81 15.25
C GLY A 97 15.28 -3.89 14.37
N GLY A 98 15.01 -5.16 14.70
CA GLY A 98 15.38 -6.36 13.93
C GLY A 98 14.32 -6.77 12.90
N GLY A 99 13.63 -5.82 12.29
CA GLY A 99 12.72 -6.09 11.17
C GLY A 99 13.48 -6.31 9.85
N PRO A 100 12.75 -6.56 8.73
CA PRO A 100 13.38 -6.74 7.41
C PRO A 100 14.34 -5.60 7.03
N THR A 101 13.95 -4.34 7.26
CA THR A 101 14.81 -3.18 6.96
C THR A 101 16.03 -3.11 7.87
N GLY A 102 15.89 -3.39 9.17
CA GLY A 102 17.00 -3.31 10.12
C GLY A 102 18.07 -4.37 9.83
N LEU A 103 17.64 -5.63 9.65
CA LEU A 103 18.56 -6.72 9.28
C LEU A 103 19.20 -6.49 7.91
N ALA A 104 18.42 -6.08 6.90
CA ALA A 104 18.98 -5.78 5.58
C ALA A 104 19.99 -4.62 5.62
N THR A 105 19.75 -3.60 6.46
CA THR A 105 20.69 -2.50 6.67
C THR A 105 21.97 -2.99 7.34
N ALA A 106 21.86 -3.87 8.35
CA ALA A 106 23.02 -4.47 9.02
C ALA A 106 23.88 -5.27 8.03
N ILE A 107 23.26 -6.14 7.22
CA ILE A 107 23.95 -6.94 6.20
C ILE A 107 24.64 -6.01 5.18
N MET A 108 23.94 -4.98 4.70
CA MET A 108 24.50 -4.00 3.78
C MET A 108 25.77 -3.35 4.35
N LEU A 109 25.72 -2.87 5.60
CA LEU A 109 26.86 -2.24 6.25
C LEU A 109 28.02 -3.23 6.49
N ALA A 110 27.73 -4.44 6.96
CA ALA A 110 28.77 -5.44 7.17
C ALA A 110 29.51 -5.78 5.87
N ARG A 111 28.79 -5.87 4.75
CA ARG A 111 29.39 -6.08 3.42
C ARG A 111 30.23 -4.91 2.91
N ARG A 112 29.99 -3.70 3.41
CA ARG A 112 30.85 -2.52 3.17
C ARG A 112 32.09 -2.49 4.07
N GLY A 113 32.21 -3.43 5.01
CA GLY A 113 33.38 -3.55 5.88
C GLY A 113 33.19 -2.96 7.29
N TYR A 114 32.00 -2.48 7.66
CA TYR A 114 31.71 -2.10 9.05
C TYR A 114 31.67 -3.36 9.93
N ARG A 115 32.28 -3.31 11.13
CA ARG A 115 32.51 -4.48 11.99
C ARG A 115 31.88 -4.43 13.38
N ASP A 116 31.45 -3.27 13.88
CA ASP A 116 30.77 -3.14 15.17
C ASP A 116 29.33 -2.64 14.95
N ILE A 117 28.46 -3.56 14.50
CA ILE A 117 27.05 -3.28 14.22
C ILE A 117 26.18 -4.00 15.24
N THR A 118 25.47 -3.25 16.08
CA THR A 118 24.51 -3.80 17.05
C THR A 118 23.08 -3.56 16.58
N VAL A 119 22.30 -4.63 16.40
CA VAL A 119 20.87 -4.56 16.10
C VAL A 119 20.07 -4.84 17.37
N LEU A 120 19.27 -3.89 17.83
CA LEU A 120 18.44 -4.03 19.03
C LEU A 120 17.00 -4.38 18.64
N GLU A 121 16.50 -5.56 19.02
CA GLU A 121 15.14 -6.01 18.75
C GLU A 121 14.40 -6.31 20.04
N ARG A 122 13.18 -5.76 20.17
CA ARG A 122 12.36 -5.89 21.39
C ARG A 122 11.79 -7.29 21.62
N MET A 123 11.56 -8.07 20.56
CA MET A 123 11.09 -9.44 20.69
C MET A 123 12.20 -10.31 21.28
N ASP A 124 11.84 -11.15 22.24
CA ASP A 124 12.77 -12.16 22.78
C ASP A 124 12.97 -13.32 21.78
N GLU A 125 13.89 -14.22 22.09
CA GLU A 125 14.24 -15.35 21.24
C GLU A 125 13.04 -16.29 20.97
N ALA A 126 12.17 -16.48 21.96
CA ALA A 126 11.01 -17.35 21.85
C ALA A 126 9.94 -16.79 20.91
N GLU A 127 9.78 -15.47 20.86
CA GLU A 127 8.82 -14.79 19.98
C GLU A 127 9.41 -14.43 18.61
N TYR A 128 10.69 -14.05 18.56
CA TYR A 128 11.26 -13.34 17.41
C TYR A 128 11.29 -14.17 16.13
N LEU A 129 11.64 -15.46 16.23
CA LEU A 129 11.68 -16.37 15.09
C LEU A 129 10.43 -17.27 14.97
N ALA A 130 9.53 -17.22 15.95
CA ALA A 130 8.32 -18.04 15.94
C ALA A 130 7.30 -17.57 14.90
N GLU A 131 6.63 -18.52 14.23
CA GLU A 131 5.53 -18.24 13.29
C GLU A 131 4.20 -17.89 14.00
N LYS A 132 4.23 -17.29 15.20
CA LYS A 132 3.02 -17.03 16.01
C LYS A 132 2.45 -15.61 15.85
N ASP A 133 1.12 -15.51 15.96
CA ASP A 133 0.25 -14.34 16.22
C ASP A 133 0.32 -13.09 15.35
N ARG A 134 1.33 -12.92 14.48
CA ARG A 134 1.49 -11.72 13.64
C ARG A 134 1.89 -12.02 12.20
N THR A 135 1.78 -13.27 11.78
CA THR A 135 2.14 -13.66 10.42
C THR A 135 1.15 -13.06 9.44
N TYR A 136 1.52 -11.92 8.85
CA TYR A 136 0.84 -11.36 7.68
C TYR A 136 1.71 -11.57 6.45
N VAL A 137 1.05 -11.59 5.29
CA VAL A 137 1.71 -11.77 4.01
C VAL A 137 2.14 -10.42 3.46
N LEU A 138 3.38 -10.39 3.00
CA LEU A 138 4.02 -9.28 2.31
C LEU A 138 4.01 -9.57 0.82
N GLY A 139 3.76 -8.55 -0.01
CA GLY A 139 4.17 -8.59 -1.41
C GLY A 139 5.60 -8.05 -1.52
N VAL A 140 6.55 -8.89 -1.93
CA VAL A 140 7.91 -8.45 -2.27
C VAL A 140 7.95 -8.15 -3.77
N PHE A 141 7.94 -6.85 -4.08
CA PHE A 141 7.98 -6.32 -5.45
C PHE A 141 9.41 -6.32 -5.99
N PRO A 142 9.61 -6.11 -7.31
CA PRO A 142 10.95 -6.12 -7.92
C PRO A 142 11.96 -5.19 -7.24
N ARG A 143 11.53 -4.04 -6.71
CA ARG A 143 12.42 -3.15 -5.92
C ARG A 143 12.95 -3.82 -4.66
N GLY A 144 12.08 -4.48 -3.91
CA GLY A 144 12.47 -5.21 -2.70
C GLY A 144 13.37 -6.40 -3.04
N ARG A 145 13.06 -7.13 -4.12
CA ARG A 145 13.92 -8.23 -4.60
C ARG A 145 15.30 -7.74 -5.01
N ASN A 146 15.39 -6.64 -5.75
CA ASN A 146 16.65 -6.05 -6.18
C ASN A 146 17.50 -5.61 -4.97
N ALA A 147 16.88 -4.99 -3.97
CA ALA A 147 17.56 -4.61 -2.73
C ALA A 147 18.14 -5.84 -2.01
N LEU A 148 17.36 -6.91 -1.83
CA LEU A 148 17.84 -8.16 -1.21
C LEU A 148 18.98 -8.81 -2.01
N SER A 149 18.83 -8.88 -3.34
CA SER A 149 19.86 -9.44 -4.22
C SER A 149 21.16 -8.63 -4.17
N SER A 150 21.09 -7.30 -4.09
CA SER A 150 22.28 -6.43 -4.01
C SER A 150 23.11 -6.64 -2.74
N ILE A 151 22.46 -7.11 -1.66
CA ILE A 151 23.13 -7.48 -0.40
C ILE A 151 23.36 -9.00 -0.31
N GLY A 152 23.26 -9.70 -1.44
CA GLY A 152 23.51 -11.14 -1.64
C GLY A 152 22.72 -12.06 -0.74
N VAL A 153 21.50 -11.69 -0.39
CA VAL A 153 20.51 -12.61 0.21
C VAL A 153 19.95 -13.51 -0.90
N ASP A 154 19.78 -14.80 -0.60
CA ASP A 154 19.20 -15.78 -1.53
C ASP A 154 17.72 -15.46 -1.83
N VAL A 155 17.49 -14.73 -2.91
CA VAL A 155 16.15 -14.38 -3.39
C VAL A 155 15.41 -15.56 -4.02
N ASP A 156 16.09 -16.66 -4.34
CA ASP A 156 15.44 -17.86 -4.84
C ASP A 156 14.82 -18.65 -3.69
N ARG A 157 15.42 -18.59 -2.49
CA ARG A 157 14.79 -19.08 -1.24
C ARG A 157 13.45 -18.39 -0.99
N MET A 158 13.32 -17.11 -1.34
CA MET A 158 12.04 -16.37 -1.24
C MET A 158 10.95 -17.00 -2.11
N ASP A 159 11.27 -17.44 -3.32
CA ASP A 159 10.29 -18.06 -4.21
C ASP A 159 9.97 -19.50 -3.78
N ARG A 160 10.93 -20.22 -3.18
CA ARG A 160 10.71 -21.55 -2.60
C ARG A 160 9.84 -21.51 -1.32
N GLU A 161 10.04 -20.50 -0.46
CA GLU A 161 9.28 -20.34 0.79
C GLU A 161 7.99 -19.51 0.63
N GLY A 162 7.82 -18.83 -0.51
CA GLY A 162 6.70 -17.94 -0.81
C GLY A 162 5.79 -18.44 -1.92
N VAL A 163 4.98 -17.53 -2.46
CA VAL A 163 4.17 -17.73 -3.67
C VAL A 163 4.61 -16.72 -4.72
N PRO A 164 5.40 -17.14 -5.72
CA PRO A 164 5.77 -16.27 -6.82
C PRO A 164 4.53 -15.91 -7.62
N GLU A 165 4.57 -14.74 -8.27
CA GLU A 165 3.47 -14.22 -9.07
C GLU A 165 2.11 -14.19 -8.35
N TYR A 166 2.09 -13.85 -7.06
CA TYR A 166 0.87 -14.02 -6.23
C TYR A 166 -0.36 -13.24 -6.73
N MET A 167 -0.14 -12.23 -7.57
CA MET A 167 -1.22 -11.44 -8.16
C MET A 167 -1.76 -12.04 -9.47
N SER A 168 -1.19 -13.16 -9.93
CA SER A 168 -1.51 -13.81 -11.21
C SER A 168 -2.72 -14.75 -11.15
N ASN A 169 -3.24 -15.09 -9.98
CA ASN A 169 -4.42 -15.94 -9.87
C ASN A 169 -5.27 -15.52 -8.66
N VAL A 170 -6.28 -14.69 -8.89
CA VAL A 170 -7.18 -14.19 -7.83
C VAL A 170 -8.61 -14.61 -8.13
N THR A 171 -9.21 -15.38 -7.21
CA THR A 171 -10.63 -15.73 -7.27
C THR A 171 -11.40 -14.99 -6.19
N THR A 172 -12.53 -14.37 -6.55
CA THR A 172 -13.42 -13.72 -5.58
C THR A 172 -14.74 -14.47 -5.53
N LEU A 173 -15.10 -14.99 -4.35
CA LEU A 173 -16.41 -15.58 -4.08
C LEU A 173 -17.33 -14.55 -3.44
N LYS A 174 -18.57 -14.48 -3.96
CA LYS A 174 -19.60 -13.56 -3.51
C LYS A 174 -20.89 -14.30 -3.12
N PRO A 175 -21.76 -13.66 -2.32
CA PRO A 175 -23.06 -14.22 -1.92
C PRO A 175 -24.06 -14.42 -3.07
N SER A 176 -24.02 -13.55 -4.08
CA SER A 176 -24.92 -13.55 -5.25
C SER A 176 -24.21 -14.09 -6.49
N ASP A 177 -24.99 -14.65 -7.44
CA ASP A 177 -24.70 -15.41 -8.69
C ASP A 177 -23.59 -14.90 -9.66
N TRP A 178 -22.62 -14.11 -9.22
CA TRP A 178 -21.49 -13.73 -10.04
C TRP A 178 -20.53 -14.90 -10.14
N SER A 179 -20.37 -15.41 -11.36
CA SER A 179 -19.32 -16.37 -11.71
C SER A 179 -17.95 -15.85 -11.26
N PRO A 180 -17.05 -16.74 -10.81
CA PRO A 180 -15.69 -16.37 -10.42
C PRO A 180 -15.03 -15.62 -11.57
N PHE A 181 -14.73 -14.33 -11.37
CA PHE A 181 -14.03 -13.54 -12.38
C PHE A 181 -12.53 -13.83 -12.29
N LEU A 182 -12.03 -14.64 -13.21
CA LEU A 182 -10.60 -14.77 -13.44
C LEU A 182 -10.11 -13.45 -14.06
N VAL A 183 -9.32 -12.67 -13.31
CA VAL A 183 -8.56 -11.59 -13.93
C VAL A 183 -7.42 -12.25 -14.71
N ALA A 184 -7.47 -12.22 -16.04
CA ALA A 184 -6.35 -12.63 -16.88
C ALA A 184 -5.11 -11.78 -16.53
N THR A 185 -4.00 -12.44 -16.27
CA THR A 185 -2.86 -11.89 -15.55
C THR A 185 -1.63 -11.74 -16.42
N LYS A 186 -0.92 -10.65 -16.20
CA LYS A 186 0.47 -10.51 -16.61
C LYS A 186 1.33 -11.01 -15.45
N PRO A 187 2.49 -11.63 -15.71
CA PRO A 187 3.44 -11.96 -14.65
C PRO A 187 3.71 -10.71 -13.82
N SER A 188 3.42 -10.80 -12.52
CA SER A 188 3.53 -9.65 -11.63
C SER A 188 4.97 -9.42 -11.15
N ASN A 189 5.81 -10.46 -11.21
CA ASN A 189 7.12 -10.53 -10.57
C ASN A 189 7.08 -10.11 -9.10
N VAL A 190 5.94 -10.37 -8.45
CA VAL A 190 5.75 -10.10 -7.01
C VAL A 190 5.59 -11.43 -6.30
N THR A 191 6.45 -11.67 -5.31
CA THR A 191 6.39 -12.87 -4.48
C THR A 191 5.64 -12.54 -3.20
N ALA A 192 4.57 -13.28 -2.90
CA ALA A 192 3.93 -13.22 -1.59
C ALA A 192 4.76 -14.05 -0.61
N LEU A 193 5.17 -13.45 0.49
CA LEU A 193 5.95 -14.13 1.53
C LEU A 193 5.42 -13.75 2.91
N LYS A 194 5.35 -14.71 3.83
CA LYS A 194 5.11 -14.40 5.24
C LYS A 194 6.19 -13.46 5.74
N ARG A 195 5.84 -12.40 6.48
CA ARG A 195 6.84 -11.51 7.09
C ARG A 195 7.90 -12.28 7.86
N GLN A 196 7.48 -13.29 8.61
CA GLN A 196 8.36 -14.08 9.46
C GLN A 196 9.39 -14.87 8.67
N SER A 197 9.01 -15.43 7.52
CA SER A 197 9.94 -16.11 6.62
C SER A 197 11.02 -15.17 6.09
N LEU A 198 10.68 -13.91 5.78
CA LEU A 198 11.67 -12.91 5.34
C LEU A 198 12.65 -12.55 6.45
N VAL A 199 12.14 -12.36 7.68
CA VAL A 199 13.00 -12.08 8.84
C VAL A 199 13.93 -13.25 9.12
N ARG A 200 13.40 -14.48 9.14
CA ARG A 200 14.20 -15.70 9.32
C ARG A 200 15.27 -15.84 8.24
N MET A 201 14.93 -15.62 6.98
CA MET A 201 15.90 -15.66 5.88
C MET A 201 17.05 -14.67 6.08
N LEU A 202 16.76 -13.43 6.48
CA LEU A 202 17.79 -12.42 6.75
C LEU A 202 18.62 -12.77 8.00
N TYR A 203 17.98 -13.29 9.03
CA TYR A 203 18.63 -13.70 10.27
C TYR A 203 19.56 -14.90 10.02
N ASP A 204 19.08 -15.94 9.35
CA ASP A 204 19.86 -17.12 8.94
C ASP A 204 21.06 -16.68 8.09
N HIS A 205 20.87 -15.75 7.16
CA HIS A 205 21.94 -15.22 6.30
C HIS A 205 23.08 -14.61 7.13
N ILE A 206 22.74 -13.81 8.16
CA ILE A 206 23.74 -13.23 9.08
C ILE A 206 24.50 -14.32 9.84
N HIS A 207 23.82 -15.38 10.29
CA HIS A 207 24.44 -16.41 11.14
C HIS A 207 25.19 -17.48 10.33
N SER A 208 24.85 -17.67 9.06
CA SER A 208 25.48 -18.65 8.18
C SER A 208 26.79 -18.17 7.53
N ASP A 209 26.99 -16.85 7.48
CA ASP A 209 28.19 -16.22 6.91
C ASP A 209 29.06 -15.71 8.08
N SER A 210 30.24 -16.31 8.26
CA SER A 210 31.13 -15.98 9.37
C SER A 210 31.56 -14.50 9.36
N GLY A 211 31.72 -13.91 8.17
CA GLY A 211 32.06 -12.49 8.05
C GLY A 211 30.94 -11.56 8.51
N LEU A 212 29.68 -11.98 8.32
CA LEU A 212 28.51 -11.25 8.81
C LEU A 212 28.28 -11.47 10.30
N SER A 213 28.39 -12.72 10.79
CA SER A 213 28.17 -13.04 12.20
C SER A 213 29.19 -12.37 13.12
N ASP A 214 30.43 -12.20 12.66
CA ASP A 214 31.49 -11.51 13.41
C ASP A 214 31.26 -9.99 13.47
N ALA A 215 30.58 -9.42 12.46
CA ALA A 215 30.37 -7.98 12.33
C ALA A 215 29.03 -7.49 12.91
N ILE A 216 28.03 -8.37 13.00
CA ILE A 216 26.65 -8.02 13.34
C ILE A 216 26.23 -8.75 14.62
N HIS A 217 25.92 -7.98 15.65
CA HIS A 217 25.39 -8.47 16.92
C HIS A 217 23.90 -8.17 17.02
N VAL A 218 23.06 -9.20 16.85
CA VAL A 218 21.61 -9.08 17.03
C VAL A 218 21.24 -9.35 18.49
N VAL A 219 20.82 -8.32 19.22
CA VAL A 219 20.39 -8.39 20.61
C VAL A 219 18.87 -8.46 20.68
N LEU A 220 18.36 -9.65 20.98
CA LEU A 220 16.94 -9.90 21.20
C LEU A 220 16.51 -9.50 22.62
N GLY A 221 15.22 -9.20 22.80
CA GLY A 221 14.69 -8.70 24.06
C GLY A 221 15.23 -7.32 24.46
N ALA A 222 15.63 -6.50 23.50
CA ALA A 222 16.18 -5.15 23.70
C ALA A 222 15.25 -4.09 23.09
N GLU A 223 14.43 -3.45 23.92
CA GLU A 223 13.54 -2.37 23.49
C GLU A 223 14.21 -1.00 23.65
N VAL A 224 14.54 -0.34 22.54
CA VAL A 224 15.03 1.05 22.58
C VAL A 224 13.99 1.94 23.23
N ALA A 225 14.38 2.68 24.27
CA ALA A 225 13.50 3.60 24.99
C ALA A 225 13.71 5.04 24.53
N THR A 226 14.98 5.45 24.40
CA THR A 226 15.35 6.79 23.95
C THR A 226 16.72 6.80 23.28
N VAL A 227 16.87 7.73 22.36
CA VAL A 227 18.15 8.18 21.80
C VAL A 227 18.40 9.62 22.25
N ASP A 228 19.54 9.84 22.90
CA ASP A 228 19.99 11.14 23.38
C ASP A 228 21.34 11.50 22.74
N LYS A 229 21.69 12.78 22.79
CA LYS A 229 22.93 13.30 22.22
C LYS A 229 23.79 13.92 23.32
N PRO A 230 24.62 13.13 24.02
CA PRO A 230 25.45 13.63 25.12
C PRO A 230 26.51 14.64 24.64
N SER A 231 26.95 14.55 23.39
CA SER A 231 27.91 15.49 22.79
C SER A 231 27.70 15.62 21.27
N SER A 232 28.43 16.52 20.59
CA SER A 232 28.45 16.53 19.11
C SER A 232 29.01 15.23 18.53
N GLU A 233 29.85 14.54 19.31
CA GLU A 233 30.67 13.40 18.90
C GLU A 233 30.11 12.02 19.26
N CYS A 234 28.94 11.95 19.89
CA CYS A 234 28.38 10.67 20.30
C CYS A 234 26.86 10.74 20.37
N VAL A 235 26.22 9.63 20.04
CA VAL A 235 24.79 9.42 20.28
C VAL A 235 24.64 8.26 21.26
N ARG A 236 23.87 8.47 22.32
CA ARG A 236 23.60 7.47 23.35
C ARG A 236 22.25 6.83 23.09
N VAL A 237 22.22 5.51 23.02
CA VAL A 237 20.99 4.72 22.94
C VAL A 237 20.73 4.11 24.31
N ILE A 238 19.59 4.44 24.90
CA ILE A 238 19.08 3.82 26.12
C ILE A 238 18.02 2.80 25.71
N TYR A 239 18.20 1.55 26.10
CA TYR A 239 17.28 0.46 25.82
C TYR A 239 16.99 -0.36 27.07
N ARG A 240 15.82 -0.98 27.09
CA ARG A 240 15.34 -1.83 28.17
C ARG A 240 15.47 -3.29 27.78
N ASP A 241 16.10 -4.07 28.65
CA ASP A 241 16.10 -5.52 28.58
C ASP A 241 14.72 -6.02 28.99
N THR A 242 13.96 -6.62 28.06
CA THR A 242 12.55 -6.97 28.26
C THR A 242 12.36 -8.10 29.27
N ARG A 243 13.39 -8.93 29.50
CA ARG A 243 13.37 -10.01 30.48
C ARG A 243 13.62 -9.51 31.90
N SER A 244 14.65 -8.69 32.09
CA SER A 244 15.04 -8.20 33.42
C SER A 244 14.39 -6.87 33.81
N GLY A 245 13.82 -6.14 32.84
CA GLY A 245 13.28 -4.79 33.01
C GLY A 245 14.35 -3.70 33.22
N LYS A 246 15.64 -4.07 33.24
CA LYS A 246 16.74 -3.13 33.49
C LYS A 246 17.05 -2.30 32.26
N GLU A 247 17.36 -1.03 32.49
CA GLU A 247 17.86 -0.13 31.44
C GLU A 247 19.36 -0.33 31.25
N LYS A 248 19.77 -0.30 29.98
CA LYS A 248 21.14 -0.41 29.51
C LYS A 248 21.42 0.74 28.56
N MET A 249 22.70 1.10 28.43
CA MET A 249 23.12 2.22 27.59
C MET A 249 24.24 1.76 26.66
N ILE A 250 24.17 2.21 25.40
CA ILE A 250 25.25 2.04 24.41
C ILE A 250 25.52 3.40 23.78
N ASP A 251 26.78 3.83 23.87
CA ASP A 251 27.29 4.97 23.12
C ASP A 251 27.71 4.50 21.73
N ALA A 252 27.25 5.21 20.69
CA ALA A 252 27.44 4.85 19.29
C ALA A 252 27.83 6.08 18.44
N ASP A 253 28.50 5.81 17.32
CA ASP A 253 28.84 6.86 16.37
C ASP A 253 27.67 7.22 15.47
N LEU A 254 26.88 6.22 15.10
CA LEU A 254 25.72 6.32 14.24
C LEU A 254 24.57 5.47 14.80
N VAL A 255 23.36 6.04 14.81
CA VAL A 255 22.12 5.34 15.14
C VAL A 255 21.20 5.33 13.93
N ILE A 256 20.70 4.15 13.56
CA ILE A 256 19.74 3.96 12.47
C ILE A 256 18.40 3.44 13.03
N GLY A 257 17.35 4.26 12.96
CA GLY A 257 15.99 3.89 13.38
C GLY A 257 15.24 3.11 12.31
N CYS A 258 15.10 1.80 12.53
CA CYS A 258 14.33 0.85 11.71
C CYS A 258 13.17 0.20 12.51
N ASP A 259 12.78 0.82 13.61
CA ASP A 259 11.83 0.34 14.64
C ASP A 259 10.35 0.62 14.31
N GLY A 260 10.09 1.01 13.06
CA GLY A 260 8.78 1.03 12.43
C GLY A 260 7.82 2.13 12.91
N VAL A 261 6.52 1.87 12.80
CA VAL A 261 5.43 2.84 13.06
C VAL A 261 5.51 3.53 14.43
N ASN A 262 5.94 2.81 15.46
CA ASN A 262 6.02 3.30 16.84
C ASN A 262 7.48 3.60 17.23
N SER A 263 8.28 4.04 16.27
CA SER A 263 9.71 4.29 16.43
C SER A 263 10.02 5.20 17.61
N LYS A 264 10.87 4.71 18.52
CA LYS A 264 11.41 5.47 19.65
C LYS A 264 12.52 6.42 19.20
N VAL A 265 13.22 6.08 18.13
CA VAL A 265 14.18 7.00 17.48
C VAL A 265 13.46 8.22 16.90
N VAL A 266 12.29 8.04 16.27
CA VAL A 266 11.43 9.15 15.80
C VAL A 266 10.93 10.01 16.96
N GLU A 267 10.54 9.41 18.09
CA GLU A 267 10.13 10.16 19.29
C GLU A 267 11.29 11.00 19.84
N SER A 268 12.50 10.43 19.91
CA SER A 268 13.72 11.16 20.26
C SER A 268 14.03 12.30 19.30
N MET A 269 13.91 12.06 18.00
CA MET A 269 14.18 13.07 16.98
C MET A 269 13.25 14.29 17.10
N LYS A 270 11.96 14.08 17.45
CA LYS A 270 11.03 15.19 17.75
C LYS A 270 11.46 16.03 18.96
N ARG A 271 12.18 15.44 19.92
CA ARG A 271 12.70 16.17 21.08
C ARG A 271 13.95 16.95 20.73
N LEU A 272 14.88 16.31 20.01
CA LEU A 272 16.17 16.88 19.59
C LEU A 272 16.00 18.00 18.55
N ASP A 273 15.07 17.86 17.61
CA ASP A 273 14.82 18.83 16.55
C ASP A 273 13.34 19.27 16.54
N LYS A 274 13.11 20.51 16.98
CA LYS A 274 11.77 21.11 17.02
C LYS A 274 11.19 21.41 15.64
N THR A 275 11.95 21.30 14.56
CA THR A 275 11.48 21.43 13.18
C THR A 275 11.04 20.10 12.57
N PHE A 276 11.48 18.96 13.14
CA PHE A 276 11.13 17.64 12.67
C PHE A 276 9.62 17.36 12.82
N ARG A 277 8.99 16.87 11.75
CA ARG A 277 7.56 16.57 11.71
C ARG A 277 7.32 15.21 11.04
N ILE A 278 6.31 14.50 11.55
CA ILE A 278 5.68 13.40 10.82
C ILE A 278 4.36 13.94 10.27
N HIS A 279 4.28 14.09 8.96
CA HIS A 279 3.06 14.50 8.26
C HIS A 279 2.13 13.31 8.13
N CYS A 280 0.92 13.42 8.67
CA CYS A 280 -0.11 12.40 8.57
C CYS A 280 -1.20 12.86 7.60
N LEU A 281 -1.53 12.04 6.61
CA LEU A 281 -2.61 12.31 5.67
C LEU A 281 -3.92 11.75 6.22
N SER A 282 -4.65 12.58 6.96
CA SER A 282 -5.98 12.24 7.47
C SER A 282 -7.04 12.30 6.36
N ASN A 283 -8.12 11.56 6.55
CA ASN A 283 -9.26 11.59 5.63
C ASN A 283 -10.07 12.87 5.85
N ILE A 284 -9.87 13.87 4.98
CA ILE A 284 -10.94 14.83 4.73
C ILE A 284 -11.92 14.08 3.80
N SER A 285 -13.08 13.69 4.33
CA SER A 285 -14.25 13.13 3.62
C SER A 285 -14.25 11.64 3.17
N SER A 286 -14.47 10.70 4.10
CA SER A 286 -15.24 9.47 3.79
C SER A 286 -15.91 8.90 5.05
N LEU A 287 -17.16 8.45 4.92
CA LEU A 287 -18.03 7.91 5.99
C LEU A 287 -17.47 6.66 6.74
N ALA A 288 -16.35 6.10 6.29
CA ALA A 288 -15.50 5.19 7.04
C ALA A 288 -14.06 5.38 6.54
N GLY A 289 -13.12 5.65 7.43
CA GLY A 289 -11.70 5.79 7.11
C GLY A 289 -10.94 4.49 7.32
N VAL A 290 -9.66 4.44 6.91
CA VAL A 290 -8.70 3.39 7.34
C VAL A 290 -8.74 3.20 8.87
N ASN A 291 -9.00 4.27 9.62
CA ASN A 291 -9.13 4.25 11.09
C ASN A 291 -10.26 3.35 11.62
N ASP A 292 -11.29 3.07 10.80
CA ASP A 292 -12.42 2.23 11.20
C ASP A 292 -12.21 0.77 10.77
N VAL A 293 -11.16 0.46 10.00
CA VAL A 293 -10.83 -0.90 9.60
C VAL A 293 -9.96 -1.56 10.68
N ARG A 294 -10.29 -2.81 11.00
CA ARG A 294 -9.50 -3.70 11.84
C ARG A 294 -9.13 -4.93 11.05
N TYR A 295 -8.08 -5.62 11.51
CA TYR A 295 -7.74 -6.91 10.97
C TYR A 295 -7.38 -7.93 12.05
N LYS A 296 -7.62 -9.20 11.77
CA LYS A 296 -7.04 -10.35 12.47
C LYS A 296 -6.54 -11.35 11.42
N MET A 297 -5.62 -12.22 11.82
CA MET A 297 -5.13 -13.28 10.96
C MET A 297 -5.80 -14.60 11.35
N LEU A 298 -6.06 -15.43 10.35
CA LEU A 298 -6.55 -16.79 10.44
C LEU A 298 -5.68 -17.66 9.53
N CYS A 299 -5.45 -18.92 9.86
CA CYS A 299 -4.80 -19.90 9.01
C CYS A 299 -5.83 -20.86 8.41
N LEU A 300 -5.65 -21.24 7.15
CA LEU A 300 -6.42 -22.29 6.48
C LEU A 300 -5.48 -23.36 5.91
N PRO A 301 -5.97 -24.58 5.63
CA PRO A 301 -5.20 -25.60 4.93
C PRO A 301 -4.67 -25.13 3.57
N SER A 302 -3.54 -25.69 3.13
CA SER A 302 -2.91 -25.42 1.83
C SER A 302 -3.79 -25.82 0.64
N ASP A 303 -4.31 -27.04 0.66
CA ASP A 303 -5.30 -27.56 -0.28
C ASP A 303 -6.71 -27.21 0.20
N LEU A 304 -7.18 -26.02 -0.18
CA LEU A 304 -8.49 -25.54 0.25
C LEU A 304 -9.56 -26.01 -0.74
N THR A 305 -10.50 -26.81 -0.23
CA THR A 305 -11.74 -27.13 -0.94
C THR A 305 -12.90 -26.42 -0.24
N VAL A 306 -13.62 -25.59 -0.98
CA VAL A 306 -14.81 -24.87 -0.49
C VAL A 306 -16.06 -25.54 -1.08
N ASP A 307 -16.95 -26.02 -0.20
CA ASP A 307 -18.30 -26.43 -0.56
C ASP A 307 -19.16 -25.17 -0.75
N TYR A 308 -19.27 -24.73 -2.00
CA TYR A 308 -19.91 -23.48 -2.39
C TYR A 308 -21.37 -23.73 -2.79
N GLN A 309 -22.27 -22.92 -2.22
CA GLN A 309 -23.66 -22.86 -2.66
C GLN A 309 -24.13 -21.40 -2.71
N PRO A 310 -24.52 -20.86 -3.88
CA PRO A 310 -25.05 -19.50 -4.00
C PRO A 310 -26.20 -19.24 -3.04
N SER A 311 -26.24 -18.07 -2.40
CA SER A 311 -27.33 -17.73 -1.47
C SER A 311 -28.64 -17.38 -2.19
N SER A 312 -28.59 -17.10 -3.49
CA SER A 312 -29.72 -16.64 -4.33
C SER A 312 -30.49 -17.76 -5.04
N GLN A 313 -29.90 -18.95 -5.23
CA GLN A 313 -30.54 -20.08 -5.89
C GLN A 313 -30.21 -21.39 -5.15
N PRO A 314 -31.21 -22.22 -4.75
CA PRO A 314 -30.98 -23.56 -4.25
C PRO A 314 -30.56 -24.50 -5.41
N GLY A 315 -29.38 -24.23 -5.98
CA GLY A 315 -28.72 -25.09 -6.95
C GLY A 315 -27.87 -26.19 -6.27
N PRO A 316 -27.33 -27.13 -7.06
CA PRO A 316 -26.43 -28.16 -6.55
C PRO A 316 -25.18 -27.52 -5.94
N ARG A 317 -24.63 -28.20 -4.94
CA ARG A 317 -23.38 -27.81 -4.29
C ARG A 317 -22.23 -27.91 -5.29
N GLU A 318 -21.40 -26.89 -5.35
CA GLU A 318 -20.16 -26.90 -6.13
C GLU A 318 -18.96 -27.07 -5.19
N LYS A 319 -18.17 -28.12 -5.39
CA LYS A 319 -16.89 -28.26 -4.69
C LYS A 319 -15.81 -27.51 -5.46
N LEU A 320 -15.43 -26.34 -4.95
CA LEU A 320 -14.37 -25.51 -5.53
C LEU A 320 -13.04 -25.85 -4.86
N ARG A 321 -12.17 -26.57 -5.57
CA ARG A 321 -10.79 -26.84 -5.14
C ARG A 321 -9.86 -25.74 -5.65
N PHE A 322 -9.09 -25.14 -4.76
CA PHE A 322 -8.17 -24.06 -5.09
C PHE A 322 -6.72 -24.51 -5.06
N LEU A 323 -5.95 -24.13 -6.09
CA LEU A 323 -4.50 -24.35 -6.09
C LEU A 323 -3.84 -23.57 -4.94
N PRO A 324 -2.77 -24.09 -4.32
CA PRO A 324 -2.07 -23.41 -3.23
C PRO A 324 -1.60 -21.98 -3.56
N SER A 325 -1.29 -21.70 -4.83
CA SER A 325 -0.87 -20.38 -5.31
C SER A 325 -2.01 -19.37 -5.53
N THR A 326 -3.27 -19.82 -5.47
CA THR A 326 -4.44 -18.95 -5.73
C THR A 326 -4.66 -18.01 -4.55
N VAL A 327 -4.92 -16.73 -4.81
CA VAL A 327 -5.46 -15.81 -3.81
C VAL A 327 -6.98 -15.91 -3.83
N ILE A 328 -7.60 -16.09 -2.67
CA ILE A 328 -9.05 -16.20 -2.56
C ILE A 328 -9.58 -15.03 -1.75
N ILE A 329 -10.59 -14.36 -2.27
CA ILE A 329 -11.30 -13.29 -1.57
C ILE A 329 -12.73 -13.77 -1.32
N LEU A 330 -13.11 -13.89 -0.05
CA LEU A 330 -14.49 -14.19 0.35
C LEU A 330 -15.13 -12.91 0.88
N LEU A 331 -16.23 -12.49 0.26
CA LEU A 331 -16.99 -11.29 0.65
C LEU A 331 -18.27 -11.68 1.39
N SER A 332 -18.54 -11.05 2.53
CA SER A 332 -19.69 -11.37 3.38
C SER A 332 -21.05 -11.12 2.73
N ALA A 333 -22.00 -11.98 3.08
CA ALA A 333 -23.40 -11.98 2.66
C ALA A 333 -24.32 -11.21 3.61
N LEU A 334 -24.00 -9.97 3.98
CA LEU A 334 -24.94 -9.20 4.80
C LEU A 334 -25.85 -8.32 3.93
N ARG A 335 -27.11 -8.77 3.83
CA ARG A 335 -28.29 -8.06 3.29
C ARG A 335 -28.44 -6.65 3.88
N ASN A 336 -27.82 -6.37 5.02
CA ASN A 336 -27.96 -5.13 5.77
C ASN A 336 -26.77 -4.15 5.69
N ARG A 337 -25.79 -4.33 4.80
CA ARG A 337 -24.67 -3.40 4.39
C ARG A 337 -23.92 -2.57 5.48
N LYS A 338 -24.27 -2.64 6.77
CA LYS A 338 -23.77 -1.78 7.85
C LYS A 338 -22.45 -2.29 8.45
N LEU A 339 -22.18 -3.60 8.37
CA LEU A 339 -20.95 -4.22 8.86
C LEU A 339 -20.31 -5.12 7.78
N PRO A 340 -19.62 -4.56 6.78
CA PRO A 340 -18.91 -5.35 5.77
C PRO A 340 -17.79 -6.18 6.40
N PHE A 341 -17.57 -7.36 5.82
CA PHE A 341 -16.58 -8.36 6.24
C PHE A 341 -15.93 -9.00 5.01
N ARG A 342 -14.60 -9.13 5.04
CA ARG A 342 -13.81 -9.69 3.93
C ARG A 342 -12.72 -10.63 4.48
N LEU A 343 -12.64 -11.83 3.92
CA LEU A 343 -11.48 -12.72 4.07
C LEU A 343 -10.63 -12.67 2.81
N THR A 344 -9.33 -12.46 2.96
CA THR A 344 -8.37 -12.62 1.87
C THR A 344 -7.37 -13.69 2.24
N SER A 345 -7.56 -14.89 1.68
CA SER A 345 -6.61 -15.99 1.79
C SER A 345 -5.50 -15.79 0.76
N PHE A 346 -4.29 -15.60 1.26
CA PHE A 346 -3.10 -15.62 0.45
C PHE A 346 -2.66 -17.07 0.27
N GLY A 347 -2.20 -17.40 -0.93
CA GLY A 347 -1.62 -18.71 -1.18
C GLY A 347 -0.40 -18.99 -0.29
N GLY A 348 0.03 -20.24 -0.28
CA GLY A 348 1.27 -20.68 0.36
C GLY A 348 1.90 -21.84 -0.43
N PRO A 349 3.15 -22.22 -0.14
CA PRO A 349 3.71 -23.49 -0.59
C PRO A 349 2.77 -24.65 -0.25
N ALA A 350 2.74 -25.71 -1.07
CA ALA A 350 1.77 -26.81 -0.94
C ALA A 350 1.75 -27.46 0.46
N ASN A 351 2.84 -27.37 1.22
CA ASN A 351 3.02 -27.98 2.53
C ASN A 351 2.86 -26.98 3.70
N GLN A 352 2.37 -25.76 3.44
CA GLN A 352 2.18 -24.75 4.48
C GLN A 352 0.77 -24.19 4.49
N GLU A 353 0.27 -23.93 5.69
CA GLU A 353 -0.99 -23.24 5.89
C GLU A 353 -1.03 -21.89 5.16
N ARG A 354 -2.22 -21.59 4.64
CA ARG A 354 -2.54 -20.34 3.98
C ARG A 354 -2.88 -19.31 5.02
N VAL A 355 -2.26 -18.14 4.91
CA VAL A 355 -2.56 -17.01 5.79
C VAL A 355 -3.77 -16.27 5.23
N VAL A 356 -4.75 -16.03 6.09
CA VAL A 356 -5.98 -15.32 5.78
C VAL A 356 -6.04 -14.03 6.57
N LEU A 357 -6.09 -12.92 5.83
CA LEU A 357 -6.37 -11.60 6.37
C LEU A 357 -7.88 -11.41 6.51
N VAL A 358 -8.35 -11.35 7.75
CA VAL A 358 -9.72 -11.00 8.09
C VAL A 358 -9.83 -9.50 8.24
N LEU A 359 -10.60 -8.84 7.37
CA LEU A 359 -10.85 -7.39 7.41
C LEU A 359 -12.31 -7.10 7.79
N CYS A 360 -12.50 -6.24 8.77
CA CYS A 360 -13.81 -5.85 9.27
C CYS A 360 -13.80 -4.41 9.82
N THR A 361 -14.98 -3.86 10.13
CA THR A 361 -15.07 -2.62 10.90
C THR A 361 -14.69 -2.84 12.36
N LYS A 362 -14.30 -1.76 13.05
CA LYS A 362 -13.98 -1.78 14.49
C LYS A 362 -15.11 -2.29 15.39
N ASP A 363 -16.36 -2.15 14.94
CA ASP A 363 -17.57 -2.54 15.68
C ASP A 363 -18.09 -3.92 15.25
N HIS A 364 -17.32 -4.67 14.43
CA HIS A 364 -17.75 -5.97 13.93
C HIS A 364 -17.70 -7.06 15.04
N PRO A 365 -18.77 -7.85 15.26
CA PRO A 365 -18.86 -8.83 16.35
C PRO A 365 -17.71 -9.84 16.43
N ILE A 366 -17.17 -10.26 15.28
CA ILE A 366 -16.03 -11.20 15.21
C ILE A 366 -14.80 -10.76 16.03
N LEU A 367 -14.65 -9.46 16.29
CA LEU A 367 -13.55 -8.93 17.08
C LEU A 367 -13.72 -9.15 18.58
N GLY A 368 -14.95 -9.36 19.04
CA GLY A 368 -15.31 -9.59 20.44
C GLY A 368 -15.53 -11.06 20.79
N CYS A 369 -15.32 -11.99 19.86
CA CYS A 369 -15.39 -13.43 20.13
C CYS A 369 -14.24 -13.86 21.07
N ASN A 370 -14.59 -14.57 22.14
CA ASN A 370 -13.65 -15.06 23.15
C ASN A 370 -13.38 -16.56 23.03
N THR A 371 -14.23 -17.30 22.31
CA THR A 371 -14.10 -18.75 22.09
C THR A 371 -14.09 -19.09 20.60
N GLY A 372 -13.53 -20.24 20.24
CA GLY A 372 -13.51 -20.74 18.87
C GLY A 372 -14.92 -20.98 18.32
N GLU A 373 -15.86 -21.44 19.15
CA GLU A 373 -17.25 -21.66 18.75
C GLU A 373 -17.99 -20.35 18.43
N GLU A 374 -17.70 -19.26 19.14
CA GLU A 374 -18.21 -17.92 18.78
C GLU A 374 -17.64 -17.44 17.44
N VAL A 375 -16.35 -17.69 17.19
CA VAL A 375 -15.69 -17.34 15.93
C VAL A 375 -16.32 -18.10 14.77
N LEU A 376 -16.49 -19.41 14.89
CA LEU A 376 -17.08 -20.26 13.85
C LEU A 376 -18.52 -19.82 13.53
N ARG A 377 -19.37 -19.62 14.54
CA ARG A 377 -20.74 -19.10 14.35
C ARG A 377 -20.75 -17.74 13.66
N CYS A 378 -19.83 -16.84 14.02
CA CYS A 378 -19.72 -15.54 13.40
C CYS A 378 -19.31 -15.64 11.91
N LEU A 379 -18.37 -16.53 11.59
CA LEU A 379 -17.95 -16.78 10.21
C LEU A 379 -19.06 -17.44 9.39
N GLU A 380 -19.79 -18.42 9.93
CA GLU A 380 -20.92 -19.10 9.27
C GLU A 380 -22.03 -18.09 8.92
N GLY A 381 -22.36 -17.18 9.84
CA GLY A 381 -23.33 -16.12 9.60
C GLY A 381 -22.89 -15.10 8.54
N ASN A 382 -21.59 -14.88 8.39
CA ASN A 382 -21.03 -13.96 7.39
C ASN A 382 -20.82 -14.61 6.02
N LEU A 383 -20.57 -15.92 5.99
CA LEU A 383 -20.24 -16.70 4.80
C LEU A 383 -21.22 -17.88 4.64
N PRO A 384 -22.55 -17.64 4.59
CA PRO A 384 -23.54 -18.73 4.53
C PRO A 384 -23.44 -19.58 3.26
N PHE A 385 -22.75 -19.09 2.23
CA PHE A 385 -22.48 -19.80 0.97
C PHE A 385 -21.28 -20.76 1.06
N VAL A 386 -20.57 -20.81 2.19
CA VAL A 386 -19.48 -21.76 2.46
C VAL A 386 -20.00 -22.81 3.44
N ARG A 387 -20.37 -23.99 2.93
CA ARG A 387 -21.09 -25.02 3.72
C ARG A 387 -20.20 -25.86 4.61
N ASN A 388 -18.92 -25.98 4.26
CA ASN A 388 -17.95 -26.77 5.00
C ASN A 388 -17.01 -25.91 5.85
N LEU A 389 -17.49 -24.77 6.38
CA LEU A 389 -16.64 -23.82 7.09
C LEU A 389 -15.89 -24.45 8.29
N ARG A 390 -16.56 -25.33 9.04
CA ARG A 390 -15.97 -26.03 10.20
C ARG A 390 -14.91 -27.07 9.80
N GLU A 391 -14.94 -27.55 8.56
CA GLU A 391 -13.90 -28.43 8.01
C GLU A 391 -12.66 -27.62 7.63
N ILE A 392 -12.87 -26.44 7.02
CA ILE A 392 -11.76 -25.59 6.56
C ILE A 392 -11.14 -24.73 7.67
N VAL A 393 -11.88 -24.46 8.75
CA VAL A 393 -11.41 -23.74 9.95
C VAL A 393 -11.47 -24.69 11.15
N PRO A 394 -10.37 -25.39 11.47
CA PRO A 394 -10.33 -26.28 12.63
C PRO A 394 -10.60 -25.51 13.94
N MET A 395 -11.23 -26.18 14.91
CA MET A 395 -11.57 -25.56 16.20
C MET A 395 -10.35 -24.95 16.91
N ALA A 396 -9.20 -25.63 16.88
CA ALA A 396 -7.96 -25.14 17.48
C ALA A 396 -7.52 -23.79 16.89
N GLU A 397 -7.68 -23.61 15.57
CA GLU A 397 -7.35 -22.37 14.89
C GLU A 397 -8.39 -21.28 15.16
N ALA A 398 -9.67 -21.63 15.32
CA ALA A 398 -10.70 -20.69 15.77
C ALA A 398 -10.44 -20.19 17.21
N GLU A 399 -9.98 -21.06 18.11
CA GLU A 399 -9.54 -20.69 19.46
C GLU A 399 -8.32 -19.77 19.45
N LEU A 400 -7.33 -20.06 18.59
CA LEU A 400 -6.18 -19.17 18.38
C LEU A 400 -6.64 -17.82 17.81
N PHE A 401 -7.55 -17.82 16.84
CA PHE A 401 -8.11 -16.61 16.26
C PHE A 401 -8.76 -15.74 17.33
N ALA A 402 -9.55 -16.32 18.26
CA ALA A 402 -10.17 -15.58 19.36
C ALA A 402 -9.10 -14.84 20.20
N LYS A 403 -8.02 -15.53 20.58
CA LYS A 403 -6.93 -15.01 21.42
C LYS A 403 -6.00 -14.00 20.72
N ARG A 404 -5.89 -14.04 19.39
CA ARG A 404 -5.01 -13.14 18.63
C ARG A 404 -5.34 -11.67 18.86
N LYS A 405 -4.31 -10.82 18.89
CA LYS A 405 -4.47 -9.37 19.04
C LYS A 405 -5.12 -8.75 17.81
N ILE A 406 -5.98 -7.75 18.03
CA ILE A 406 -6.62 -7.00 16.95
C ILE A 406 -5.59 -6.05 16.31
N GLY A 407 -5.38 -6.21 15.01
CA GLY A 407 -4.52 -5.37 14.19
C GLY A 407 -5.18 -4.07 13.75
N ARG A 408 -4.35 -3.04 13.55
CA ARG A 408 -4.75 -1.72 13.04
C ARG A 408 -3.79 -1.28 11.95
N PHE A 409 -4.32 -0.67 10.90
CA PHE A 409 -3.48 -0.04 9.89
C PHE A 409 -3.06 1.36 10.35
N SER A 410 -1.83 1.74 10.03
CA SER A 410 -1.37 3.11 10.20
C SER A 410 -2.05 4.03 9.20
N LEU A 411 -2.26 5.29 9.57
CA LEU A 411 -2.56 6.31 8.57
C LEU A 411 -1.35 6.54 7.66
N PRO A 412 -1.56 6.85 6.38
CA PRO A 412 -0.46 7.22 5.48
C PRO A 412 0.28 8.42 6.07
N ARG A 413 1.57 8.24 6.34
CA ARG A 413 2.40 9.28 6.93
C ARG A 413 3.79 9.31 6.31
N TYR A 414 4.45 10.45 6.43
CA TYR A 414 5.84 10.59 6.02
C TYR A 414 6.60 11.61 6.88
N ALA A 415 7.90 11.46 7.02
CA ALA A 415 8.75 12.38 7.76
C ALA A 415 9.17 13.61 6.93
N SER A 416 9.41 14.74 7.62
CA SER A 416 9.91 15.98 6.99
C SER A 416 11.38 15.89 6.58
N THR A 417 12.17 15.07 7.29
CA THR A 417 13.55 14.70 6.99
C THR A 417 13.77 13.24 7.40
N CYS A 418 14.77 12.57 6.86
CA CYS A 418 15.12 11.20 7.22
C CYS A 418 16.31 11.11 8.19
N HIS A 419 16.94 12.23 8.54
CA HIS A 419 18.17 12.25 9.35
C HIS A 419 18.21 13.45 10.29
N HIS A 420 19.04 13.34 11.33
CA HIS A 420 19.40 14.44 12.23
C HIS A 420 20.92 14.55 12.41
N GLY A 421 21.49 15.67 11.99
CA GLY A 421 22.93 15.89 12.00
C GLY A 421 23.67 14.81 11.19
N SER A 422 24.86 14.40 11.63
CA SER A 422 25.67 13.37 10.97
C SER A 422 25.59 11.99 11.62
N ARG A 423 24.71 11.79 12.61
CA ARG A 423 24.76 10.61 13.51
C ARG A 423 23.43 9.89 13.73
N VAL A 424 22.33 10.38 13.17
CA VAL A 424 21.02 9.71 13.27
C VAL A 424 20.37 9.63 11.90
N LEU A 425 20.02 8.42 11.48
CA LEU A 425 19.26 8.11 10.27
C LEU A 425 17.98 7.37 10.63
N LEU A 426 16.91 7.56 9.88
CA LEU A 426 15.66 6.85 10.01
C LEU A 426 15.27 6.22 8.67
N MET A 427 14.75 4.99 8.71
CA MET A 427 14.41 4.21 7.52
C MET A 427 13.12 3.39 7.71
N GLY A 428 12.52 2.98 6.59
CA GLY A 428 11.32 2.16 6.55
C GLY A 428 10.10 2.83 7.18
N ASP A 429 9.29 2.02 7.87
CA ASP A 429 8.03 2.46 8.49
C ASP A 429 8.21 3.60 9.52
N ALA A 430 9.42 3.84 10.03
CA ALA A 430 9.71 4.98 10.88
C ALA A 430 9.51 6.33 10.14
N ILE A 431 9.81 6.38 8.83
CA ILE A 431 9.73 7.61 8.02
C ILE A 431 8.64 7.59 6.96
N HIS A 432 8.07 6.44 6.59
CA HIS A 432 7.02 6.35 5.57
C HIS A 432 6.02 5.20 5.78
N SER A 433 5.38 5.11 6.95
CA SER A 433 4.35 4.08 7.17
C SER A 433 3.00 4.42 6.50
N PHE A 434 2.39 3.44 5.84
CA PHE A 434 1.08 3.55 5.20
C PHE A 434 0.34 2.18 5.20
N PRO A 435 -0.99 2.14 5.00
CA PRO A 435 -1.73 0.88 4.90
C PRO A 435 -1.27 0.03 3.72
N ALA A 436 -1.64 -1.25 3.71
CA ALA A 436 -1.35 -2.18 2.61
C ALA A 436 -2.13 -1.89 1.30
N ASP A 437 -2.59 -0.65 1.07
CA ASP A 437 -3.39 -0.26 -0.10
C ASP A 437 -2.66 -0.50 -1.43
N ILE A 438 -1.34 -0.26 -1.45
CA ILE A 438 -0.48 -0.35 -2.64
C ILE A 438 0.55 -1.49 -2.53
N GLY A 439 0.54 -2.26 -1.45
CA GLY A 439 1.44 -3.40 -1.23
C GLY A 439 2.94 -3.05 -1.12
N GLN A 440 3.32 -1.77 -1.00
CA GLN A 440 4.73 -1.35 -1.11
C GLN A 440 5.51 -1.30 0.21
N GLY A 441 4.89 -1.49 1.38
CA GLY A 441 5.55 -1.23 2.68
C GLY A 441 6.97 -1.81 2.77
N VAL A 442 7.10 -3.14 2.76
CA VAL A 442 8.42 -3.80 2.83
C VAL A 442 9.31 -3.52 1.62
N SER A 443 8.74 -3.44 0.42
CA SER A 443 9.53 -3.23 -0.79
C SER A 443 10.17 -1.83 -0.82
N SER A 444 9.42 -0.82 -0.38
CA SER A 444 9.92 0.54 -0.21
C SER A 444 10.93 0.66 0.93
N SER A 445 10.74 -0.09 2.02
CA SER A 445 11.66 -0.06 3.15
C SER A 445 12.98 -0.80 2.87
N LEU A 446 12.98 -1.80 1.98
CA LEU A 446 14.20 -2.43 1.46
C LEU A 446 14.88 -1.55 0.40
N GLU A 447 14.10 -0.86 -0.43
CA GLU A 447 14.65 0.13 -1.36
C GLU A 447 15.40 1.26 -0.64
N ASP A 448 14.97 1.65 0.57
CA ASP A 448 15.74 2.58 1.40
C ASP A 448 17.19 2.10 1.59
N VAL A 449 17.40 0.80 1.83
CA VAL A 449 18.73 0.19 2.01
C VAL A 449 19.55 0.30 0.73
N GLN A 450 18.94 0.02 -0.41
CA GLN A 450 19.61 0.12 -1.71
C GLN A 450 19.99 1.58 -2.04
N ILE A 451 19.09 2.54 -1.78
CA ILE A 451 19.36 3.97 -1.97
C ILE A 451 20.49 4.43 -1.05
N LEU A 452 20.47 4.01 0.22
CA LEU A 452 21.55 4.31 1.16
C LEU A 452 22.89 3.75 0.69
N SER A 453 22.94 2.49 0.28
CA SER A 453 24.17 1.87 -0.24
C SER A 453 24.73 2.65 -1.44
N THR A 454 23.87 3.01 -2.40
CA THR A 454 24.26 3.77 -3.59
C THR A 454 24.82 5.15 -3.22
N ILE A 455 24.23 5.79 -2.21
CA ILE A 455 24.69 7.10 -1.73
C ILE A 455 26.03 6.96 -1.02
N LEU A 456 26.21 5.94 -0.18
CA LEU A 456 27.48 5.67 0.49
C LEU A 456 28.60 5.37 -0.52
N ASP A 457 28.32 4.65 -1.62
CA ASP A 457 29.26 4.49 -2.73
C ASP A 457 29.65 5.85 -3.33
N ALA A 458 28.66 6.70 -3.58
CA ALA A 458 28.87 8.00 -4.21
C ALA A 458 29.53 9.05 -3.29
N THR A 459 29.53 8.83 -1.98
CA THR A 459 30.16 9.71 -0.98
C THR A 459 31.39 9.08 -0.33
N ASN A 460 31.85 7.93 -0.84
CA ASN A 460 32.96 7.16 -0.28
C ASN A 460 32.83 6.98 1.25
N ASP A 461 31.64 6.57 1.69
CA ASP A 461 31.29 6.35 3.09
C ASP A 461 31.43 7.59 4.02
N ASP A 462 31.49 8.83 3.50
CA ASP A 462 31.36 10.04 4.34
C ASP A 462 29.90 10.25 4.75
N TRP A 463 29.57 9.85 5.99
CA TRP A 463 28.21 9.95 6.53
C TRP A 463 27.72 11.39 6.71
N ARG A 464 28.63 12.36 6.81
CA ARG A 464 28.27 13.78 6.90
C ARG A 464 27.68 14.28 5.59
N GLU A 465 28.14 13.75 4.47
CA GLU A 465 27.56 14.01 3.15
C GLU A 465 26.39 13.07 2.83
N ALA A 466 26.52 11.78 3.21
CA ALA A 466 25.55 10.75 2.87
C ALA A 466 24.16 11.01 3.50
N LEU A 467 24.09 11.40 4.77
CA LEU A 467 22.79 11.56 5.45
C LEU A 467 21.93 12.71 4.87
N PRO A 468 22.46 13.92 4.63
CA PRO A 468 21.73 14.97 3.91
C PRO A 468 21.32 14.55 2.50
N ARG A 469 22.21 13.88 1.77
CA ARG A 469 21.94 13.39 0.41
C ARG A 469 20.83 12.34 0.39
N PHE A 470 20.86 11.39 1.34
CA PHE A 470 19.80 10.41 1.53
C PHE A 470 18.45 11.07 1.77
N THR A 471 18.39 12.06 2.66
CA THR A 471 17.15 12.81 2.89
C THR A 471 16.67 13.54 1.63
N LYS A 472 17.57 14.23 0.92
CA LYS A 472 17.24 14.96 -0.30
C LYS A 472 16.66 14.05 -1.38
N GLU A 473 17.21 12.85 -1.51
CA GLU A 473 16.76 11.87 -2.51
C GLU A 473 15.50 11.12 -2.08
N ARG A 474 15.40 10.71 -0.81
CA ARG A 474 14.37 9.78 -0.36
C ARG A 474 13.10 10.45 0.15
N GLN A 475 13.20 11.63 0.77
CA GLN A 475 12.04 12.32 1.35
C GLN A 475 10.91 12.59 0.34
N PRO A 476 11.18 13.00 -0.92
CA PRO A 476 10.12 13.16 -1.92
C PRO A 476 9.36 11.86 -2.22
N ASP A 477 10.06 10.72 -2.18
CA ASP A 477 9.48 9.40 -2.39
C ASP A 477 8.67 8.94 -1.17
N CYS A 478 9.12 9.21 0.06
CA CYS A 478 8.35 8.99 1.29
C CYS A 478 6.99 9.70 1.22
N ARG A 479 7.00 10.98 0.82
CA ARG A 479 5.77 11.75 0.60
C ARG A 479 4.90 11.12 -0.50
N ALA A 480 5.52 10.71 -1.60
CA ALA A 480 4.80 10.13 -2.73
C ALA A 480 4.10 8.83 -2.35
N LEU A 481 4.77 7.94 -1.61
CA LEU A 481 4.21 6.71 -1.06
C LEU A 481 2.95 6.98 -0.23
N ALA A 482 3.04 7.91 0.73
CA ALA A 482 1.89 8.27 1.56
C ALA A 482 0.73 8.82 0.73
N VAL A 483 0.99 9.71 -0.24
CA VAL A 483 -0.04 10.29 -1.11
C VAL A 483 -0.66 9.24 -2.04
N LEU A 484 0.15 8.36 -2.62
CA LEU A 484 -0.33 7.29 -3.51
C LEU A 484 -1.18 6.28 -2.73
N SER A 485 -0.74 5.84 -1.55
CA SER A 485 -1.53 4.98 -0.66
C SER A 485 -2.85 5.66 -0.29
N HIS A 486 -2.81 6.93 0.09
CA HIS A 486 -4.02 7.70 0.42
C HIS A 486 -4.97 7.83 -0.77
N ARG A 487 -4.46 7.91 -2.00
CA ARG A 487 -5.25 8.11 -3.22
C ARG A 487 -5.91 6.81 -3.71
N TYR A 488 -5.17 5.71 -3.68
CA TYR A 488 -5.56 4.41 -4.21
C TYR A 488 -6.02 3.46 -3.09
N LYS A 489 -6.99 3.91 -2.27
CA LYS A 489 -7.48 3.17 -1.09
C LYS A 489 -8.08 1.83 -1.51
N ASN A 490 -7.43 0.74 -1.13
CA ASN A 490 -7.84 -0.63 -1.43
C ASN A 490 -8.22 -1.41 -0.17
N VAL A 491 -7.55 -1.16 0.96
CA VAL A 491 -7.84 -1.82 2.24
C VAL A 491 -9.25 -1.50 2.69
N ALA A 492 -9.64 -0.22 2.63
CA ALA A 492 -10.97 0.22 3.03
C ALA A 492 -12.02 0.10 1.89
N ARG A 493 -11.70 -0.54 0.75
CA ARG A 493 -12.51 -0.48 -0.48
C ARG A 493 -13.97 -0.88 -0.25
N GLU A 494 -14.23 -1.92 0.54
CA GLU A 494 -15.61 -2.38 0.78
C GLU A 494 -16.46 -1.34 1.53
N TRP A 495 -15.83 -0.51 2.36
CA TRP A 495 -16.44 0.55 3.15
C TRP A 495 -16.45 1.91 2.45
N THR A 496 -15.91 2.00 1.23
CA THR A 496 -15.99 3.23 0.43
C THR A 496 -17.33 3.35 -0.33
N PRO A 497 -17.89 4.56 -0.48
CA PRO A 497 -19.11 4.77 -1.26
C PRO A 497 -19.02 4.22 -2.68
N ALA A 498 -20.14 3.74 -3.24
CA ALA A 498 -20.19 3.20 -4.61
C ALA A 498 -19.64 4.20 -5.65
N ALA A 499 -19.90 5.50 -5.45
CA ALA A 499 -19.36 6.56 -6.29
C ALA A 499 -17.82 6.59 -6.30
N TYR A 500 -17.16 6.36 -5.15
CA TYR A 500 -15.70 6.27 -5.09
C TYR A 500 -15.18 5.03 -5.83
N LYS A 501 -15.82 3.87 -5.63
CA LYS A 501 -15.45 2.63 -6.33
C LYS A 501 -15.57 2.77 -7.85
N LEU A 502 -16.68 3.37 -8.31
CA LEU A 502 -16.89 3.65 -9.73
C LEU A 502 -15.85 4.63 -10.27
N LYS A 503 -15.55 5.70 -9.53
CA LYS A 503 -14.51 6.68 -9.89
C LYS A 503 -13.13 6.02 -10.00
N LEU A 504 -12.76 5.19 -9.03
CA LEU A 504 -11.47 4.49 -9.05
C LEU A 504 -11.39 3.51 -10.23
N PHE A 505 -12.45 2.74 -10.47
CA PHE A 505 -12.53 1.82 -11.59
C PHE A 505 -12.42 2.55 -12.94
N ALA A 506 -13.19 3.63 -13.11
CA ALA A 506 -13.14 4.47 -14.32
C ALA A 506 -11.74 5.09 -14.50
N ASP A 507 -11.12 5.63 -13.44
CA ASP A 507 -9.76 6.18 -13.49
C ASP A 507 -8.73 5.14 -13.97
N LEU A 508 -8.80 3.90 -13.45
CA LEU A 508 -7.90 2.82 -13.86
C LEU A 508 -8.15 2.38 -15.31
N LEU A 509 -9.43 2.26 -15.72
CA LEU A 509 -9.80 1.85 -17.08
C LEU A 509 -9.41 2.90 -18.12
N ILE A 510 -9.75 4.17 -17.86
CA ILE A 510 -9.41 5.29 -18.74
C ILE A 510 -7.90 5.39 -18.89
N LYS A 511 -7.14 5.32 -17.79
CA LYS A 511 -5.67 5.36 -17.86
C LYS A 511 -5.10 4.17 -18.63
N ARG A 512 -5.65 2.98 -18.44
CA ARG A 512 -5.23 1.78 -19.19
C ARG A 512 -5.47 1.96 -20.69
N LEU A 513 -6.63 2.50 -21.08
CA LEU A 513 -6.95 2.75 -22.49
C LEU A 513 -6.07 3.86 -23.08
N LEU A 514 -6.03 5.03 -22.44
CA LEU A 514 -5.31 6.20 -22.94
C LEU A 514 -3.79 5.99 -22.98
N SER A 515 -3.20 5.31 -22.01
CA SER A 515 -1.77 4.99 -22.06
C SER A 515 -1.43 3.99 -23.17
N ARG A 516 -2.39 3.15 -23.60
CA ARG A 516 -2.21 2.25 -24.74
C ARG A 516 -2.37 2.97 -26.08
N LEU A 517 -3.31 3.91 -26.19
CA LEU A 517 -3.57 4.65 -27.43
C LEU A 517 -2.59 5.83 -27.63
N PHE A 518 -2.20 6.50 -26.54
CA PHE A 518 -1.42 7.74 -26.54
C PHE A 518 -0.31 7.69 -25.48
N PRO A 519 0.65 6.75 -25.57
CA PRO A 519 1.68 6.52 -24.55
C PRO A 519 2.58 7.74 -24.28
N PHE A 520 2.78 8.61 -25.27
CA PHE A 520 3.55 9.85 -25.12
C PHE A 520 2.84 10.90 -24.27
N ALA A 521 1.50 10.88 -24.23
CA ALA A 521 0.68 11.87 -23.53
C ALA A 521 0.10 11.34 -22.21
N PHE A 522 -0.07 10.04 -22.03
CA PHE A 522 -0.69 9.46 -20.83
C PHE A 522 0.16 8.33 -20.27
N SER A 523 0.51 8.44 -18.99
CA SER A 523 1.26 7.39 -18.32
C SER A 523 0.35 6.22 -17.93
N PRO A 524 0.89 4.99 -17.83
CA PRO A 524 0.17 3.86 -17.27
C PRO A 524 -0.37 4.16 -15.87
N SER A 525 -1.34 3.36 -15.43
CA SER A 525 -1.87 3.49 -14.07
C SER A 525 -0.76 3.28 -13.02
N VAL A 526 -0.93 3.90 -11.85
CA VAL A 526 0.00 3.72 -10.73
C VAL A 526 0.13 2.24 -10.38
N MET A 527 -0.98 1.49 -10.34
CA MET A 527 -0.97 0.04 -10.06
C MET A 527 -0.03 -0.73 -11.00
N THR A 528 0.03 -0.34 -12.28
CA THR A 528 0.97 -0.94 -13.25
C THR A 528 2.41 -0.52 -12.95
N SER A 529 2.60 0.76 -12.62
CA SER A 529 3.92 1.33 -12.35
C SER A 529 4.58 0.80 -11.08
N LEU A 530 3.81 0.35 -10.08
CA LEU A 530 4.32 -0.22 -8.83
C LEU A 530 5.19 -1.47 -9.03
N THR A 531 4.97 -2.22 -10.12
CA THR A 531 5.80 -3.39 -10.48
C THR A 531 7.14 -3.00 -11.10
N ARG A 532 7.38 -1.71 -11.36
CA ARG A 532 8.60 -1.23 -12.01
C ARG A 532 9.61 -0.75 -10.99
N ALA A 533 10.83 -1.28 -11.06
CA ALA A 533 11.95 -0.92 -10.19
C ALA A 533 12.81 0.26 -10.69
N ASP A 534 12.57 0.75 -11.91
CA ASP A 534 13.36 1.85 -12.52
C ASP A 534 12.78 3.26 -12.28
N ILE A 535 11.52 3.40 -11.86
CA ILE A 535 10.82 4.69 -11.67
C ILE A 535 10.66 5.07 -10.19
N LYS A 536 11.31 6.14 -9.71
CA LYS A 536 11.11 6.67 -8.33
C LYS A 536 9.62 6.92 -7.98
N TYR A 537 9.22 6.78 -6.71
CA TYR A 537 7.81 6.98 -6.33
C TYR A 537 7.31 8.42 -6.55
N SER A 538 8.17 9.42 -6.32
CA SER A 538 7.90 10.83 -6.63
C SER A 538 7.66 11.06 -8.13
N GLU A 539 8.40 10.35 -8.98
CA GLU A 539 8.17 10.33 -10.43
C GLU A 539 6.81 9.69 -10.77
N MET A 540 6.47 8.55 -10.15
CA MET A 540 5.15 7.93 -10.34
C MET A 540 4.02 8.89 -9.96
N LEU A 541 4.13 9.58 -8.82
CA LEU A 541 3.14 10.56 -8.39
C LEU A 541 3.04 11.74 -9.35
N ARG A 542 4.17 12.25 -9.85
CA ARG A 542 4.19 13.36 -10.82
C ARG A 542 3.50 12.97 -12.12
N ARG A 543 3.81 11.77 -12.65
CA ARG A 543 3.17 11.20 -13.84
C ARG A 543 1.67 10.99 -13.64
N ASP A 544 1.26 10.50 -12.48
CA ASP A 544 -0.16 10.34 -12.13
C ASP A 544 -0.89 11.68 -12.11
N ASN A 545 -0.29 12.71 -11.48
CA ASN A 545 -0.85 14.06 -11.44
C ASN A 545 -0.94 14.69 -12.84
N ALA A 546 0.09 14.54 -13.67
CA ALA A 546 0.08 15.03 -15.05
C ALA A 546 -1.00 14.36 -15.89
N THR A 547 -1.09 13.02 -15.82
CA THR A 547 -2.10 12.22 -16.53
C THR A 547 -3.50 12.61 -16.11
N ARG A 548 -3.77 12.76 -14.80
CA ARG A 548 -5.07 13.22 -14.28
C ARG A 548 -5.44 14.61 -14.79
N ARG A 549 -4.50 15.56 -14.81
CA ARG A 549 -4.74 16.90 -15.36
C ARG A 549 -5.08 16.87 -16.84
N ARG A 550 -4.37 16.05 -17.63
CA ARG A 550 -4.65 15.87 -19.07
C ARG A 550 -6.02 15.24 -19.31
N ILE A 551 -6.37 14.19 -18.57
CA ILE A 551 -7.70 13.56 -18.64
C ILE A 551 -8.80 14.57 -18.33
N TRP A 552 -8.60 15.38 -17.29
CA TRP A 552 -9.54 16.44 -16.93
C TRP A 552 -9.68 17.48 -18.05
N ALA A 553 -8.56 17.98 -18.60
CA ALA A 553 -8.58 18.95 -19.70
C ALA A 553 -9.31 18.40 -20.94
N VAL A 554 -9.04 17.14 -21.32
CA VAL A 554 -9.76 16.46 -22.42
C VAL A 554 -11.24 16.35 -22.11
N GLY A 555 -11.60 15.98 -20.88
CA GLY A 555 -13.00 15.91 -20.43
C GLY A 555 -13.74 17.25 -20.55
N VAL A 556 -13.09 18.36 -20.17
CA VAL A 556 -13.63 19.72 -20.30
C VAL A 556 -13.85 20.08 -21.77
N VAL A 557 -12.89 19.80 -22.64
CA VAL A 557 -13.01 20.08 -24.09
C VAL A 557 -14.14 19.27 -24.70
N LEU A 558 -14.24 17.97 -24.41
CA LEU A 558 -15.32 17.12 -24.90
C LEU A 558 -16.69 17.57 -24.40
N ALA A 559 -16.80 18.00 -23.14
CA ALA A 559 -18.03 18.55 -22.59
C ALA A 559 -18.44 19.86 -23.29
N ALA A 560 -17.49 20.77 -23.55
CA ALA A 560 -17.76 22.00 -24.28
C ALA A 560 -18.20 21.74 -25.73
N LEU A 561 -17.57 20.80 -26.43
CA LEU A 561 -17.96 20.37 -27.78
C LEU A 561 -19.35 19.75 -27.80
N LEU A 562 -19.68 18.92 -26.82
CA LEU A 562 -21.01 18.34 -26.68
C LEU A 562 -22.08 19.41 -26.45
N VAL A 563 -21.83 20.37 -25.54
CA VAL A 563 -22.75 21.49 -25.31
C VAL A 563 -22.98 22.26 -26.61
N ARG A 564 -21.92 22.50 -27.40
CA ARG A 564 -22.04 23.15 -28.72
C ARG A 564 -22.83 22.33 -29.73
N LEU A 565 -22.75 20.99 -29.70
CA LEU A 565 -23.51 20.10 -30.58
C LEU A 565 -24.99 19.98 -30.19
N VAL A 566 -25.31 20.02 -28.88
CA VAL A 566 -26.66 19.84 -28.36
C VAL A 566 -27.43 21.16 -28.25
N ALA A 567 -26.75 22.30 -28.03
CA ALA A 567 -27.39 23.61 -27.91
C ALA A 567 -28.30 23.98 -29.10
N PRO A 568 -27.92 23.75 -30.37
CA PRO A 568 -28.80 24.03 -31.50
C PRO A 568 -30.08 23.18 -31.50
N VAL A 569 -30.01 21.93 -31.04
CA VAL A 569 -31.16 20.99 -31.00
C VAL A 569 -32.16 21.40 -29.92
N VAL A 570 -31.68 21.90 -28.77
CA VAL A 570 -32.55 22.41 -27.70
C VAL A 570 -33.20 23.73 -28.09
N VAL A 571 -32.45 24.63 -28.74
CA VAL A 571 -32.98 25.93 -29.20
C VAL A 571 -34.00 25.75 -30.33
N THR A 572 -33.77 24.83 -31.27
CA THR A 572 -34.73 24.52 -32.35
C THR A 572 -35.95 23.75 -31.84
N GLY A 573 -35.80 22.82 -30.89
CA GLY A 573 -36.92 22.14 -30.23
C GLY A 573 -37.80 23.06 -29.40
N ALA A 574 -37.20 24.03 -28.69
CA ALA A 574 -37.94 25.05 -27.94
C ALA A 574 -38.63 26.09 -28.86
N ALA A 575 -37.97 26.49 -29.95
CA ALA A 575 -38.58 27.39 -30.96
C ALA A 575 -39.74 26.71 -31.71
N GLY A 576 -39.63 25.43 -32.04
CA GLY A 576 -40.73 24.66 -32.64
C GLY A 576 -41.94 24.49 -31.70
N GLY A 577 -41.70 24.31 -30.40
CA GLY A 577 -42.76 24.23 -29.39
C GLY A 577 -43.47 25.56 -29.10
N LEU A 578 -42.77 26.70 -29.24
CA LEU A 578 -43.38 28.03 -29.11
C LEU A 578 -44.18 28.43 -30.34
N LEU A 579 -43.69 28.13 -31.55
CA LEU A 579 -44.40 28.39 -32.81
C LEU A 579 -45.67 27.52 -32.95
N GLY A 580 -45.66 26.28 -32.45
CA GLY A 580 -46.85 25.42 -32.41
C GLY A 580 -47.96 25.94 -31.48
N LYS A 581 -47.62 26.70 -30.43
CA LYS A 581 -48.58 27.29 -29.49
C LYS A 581 -49.09 28.67 -29.88
N MET A 582 -48.38 29.41 -30.75
CA MET A 582 -48.88 30.67 -31.31
C MET A 582 -49.75 30.47 -32.56
N ALA A 583 -49.74 29.28 -33.18
CA ALA A 583 -50.67 28.93 -34.26
C ALA A 583 -52.05 28.44 -33.77
N THR A 584 -52.27 28.42 -32.45
CA THR A 584 -53.53 27.97 -31.80
C THR A 584 -54.21 29.03 -30.94
N PHE A 585 -53.90 30.32 -31.17
CA PHE A 585 -54.61 31.45 -30.57
C PHE A 585 -55.19 32.38 -31.62
#